data_AF-A0A537MLR1-F1
#
_entry.id   AF-A0A537MLR1-F1
#
_cell.length_a   1.000
_cell.length_b   1.000
_cell.length_c   1.000
_cell.angle_alpha   90.00
_cell.angle_beta   90.00
_cell.angle_gamma   90.00
#
_symmetry.space_group_name_H-M   'P 1'
#
loop_
_entity.id
_entity.type
_entity.pdbx_description
1 polymer ?
#
loop_
_entity_poly.entity_id
_entity_poly.type
_entity_poly.pdbx_seq_one_letter_code
_entity_poly.pdbx_strand_id
1 'polypeptide(L)'
;MNYRTLVRALIASAALAAGALLAGCDSDEISLAANAKANQPVPPKLIAAMTEKDMDLQSPILVRLFKQEAELEVWKQDRSGRFTLLKTYPICRWSGDLGPKVREGDRQAPEGFYSITPGQMNPQSAYYLSFNTGYPNAYDQALGHTGSQLMVHGDCSSRGCYAMTDEQIMEIYALGRESFFGGQKAFQFQAYPFRMTPINMAKHRNNPNMPFWKMIKEGYDHFEVTRQEPKVNFCEKKYVFDAVKPPDAKQDPMFQASAKCPAYVIPDEIADAVREKQEQEQAEYAKLVAKGTPVAKLNTGIDGGMNQVFAARVPGGNTGLSEGGEGQSLSLSGFSRAPGTIPSTVNPPHAPGADEPVVAAPALTPAPAPAPPTRVASAAPTAQSDGFFSNLARKIGLGGTADTTAATPPPSPAKPKPEAKRGEQAPRSEAAAPKGAASKPAETKPAETRQAATRPQPKPSVSDSAPVAEAPAPKDTLVAGSQPIVQTNSFDSRFSAAK
;
A
#
# COMPACT_ATOMS: atom_id res chain seq x y z
N MET A 1 -41.28 41.81 53.38
CA MET A 1 -40.56 41.75 52.09
C MET A 1 -39.20 41.12 52.34
N ASN A 2 -38.75 40.12 51.58
CA ASN A 2 -37.32 39.81 51.31
C ASN A 2 -37.05 38.42 50.69
N TYR A 3 -38.00 37.47 50.68
CA TYR A 3 -37.74 36.15 50.05
C TYR A 3 -37.98 36.11 48.53
N ARG A 4 -38.93 36.90 48.01
CA ARG A 4 -39.28 36.90 46.58
C ARG A 4 -38.22 37.54 45.67
N THR A 5 -37.46 38.49 46.20
CA THR A 5 -36.36 39.16 45.49
C THR A 5 -35.11 38.30 45.43
N LEU A 6 -34.79 37.58 46.52
CA LEU A 6 -33.67 36.63 46.57
C LEU A 6 -33.86 35.42 45.65
N VAL A 7 -35.08 34.87 45.57
CA VAL A 7 -35.38 33.74 44.66
C VAL A 7 -35.32 34.16 43.20
N ARG A 8 -35.78 35.38 42.85
CA ARG A 8 -35.66 35.90 41.47
C ARG A 8 -34.21 36.18 41.08
N ALA A 9 -33.40 36.68 42.01
CA ALA A 9 -31.97 36.88 41.78
C ALA A 9 -31.23 35.56 41.57
N LEU A 10 -31.53 34.53 42.37
CA LEU A 10 -30.92 33.20 42.22
C LEU A 10 -31.33 32.50 40.92
N ILE A 11 -32.59 32.62 40.49
CA ILE A 11 -33.05 32.06 39.22
C ILE A 11 -32.43 32.80 38.03
N ALA A 12 -32.28 34.13 38.10
CA ALA A 12 -31.62 34.91 37.06
C ALA A 12 -30.12 34.57 36.95
N SER A 13 -29.42 34.36 38.07
CA SER A 13 -28.01 33.95 38.09
C SER A 13 -27.81 32.53 37.57
N ALA A 14 -28.71 31.60 37.87
CA ALA A 14 -28.67 30.24 37.32
C ALA A 14 -28.92 30.19 35.80
N ALA A 15 -29.82 31.05 35.30
CA ALA A 15 -30.08 31.17 33.86
C ALA A 15 -28.90 31.80 33.09
N LEU A 16 -28.22 32.79 33.69
CA LEU A 16 -27.01 33.40 33.10
C LEU A 16 -25.80 32.45 33.14
N ALA A 17 -25.64 31.65 34.20
CA ALA A 17 -24.58 30.63 34.28
C ALA A 17 -24.81 29.45 33.32
N ALA A 18 -26.07 29.06 33.07
CA ALA A 18 -26.42 28.04 32.08
C ALA A 18 -26.25 28.54 30.63
N GLY A 19 -26.47 29.83 30.37
CA GLY A 19 -26.26 30.44 29.05
C GLY A 19 -24.78 30.50 28.64
N ALA A 20 -23.87 30.72 29.60
CA ALA A 20 -22.43 30.75 29.33
C ALA A 20 -21.83 29.36 29.04
N LEU A 21 -22.46 28.28 29.50
CA LEU A 21 -22.02 26.90 29.23
C LEU A 21 -22.50 26.35 27.88
N LEU A 22 -23.42 27.03 27.20
CA LEU A 22 -23.92 26.66 25.87
C LEU A 22 -23.25 27.42 24.72
N ALA A 23 -22.36 28.38 25.01
CA ALA A 23 -21.63 29.16 24.02
C ALA A 23 -20.24 28.59 23.68
N GLY A 24 -19.91 27.39 24.17
CA GLY A 24 -18.62 26.72 23.97
C GLY A 24 -18.63 25.62 22.90
N CYS A 25 -19.32 25.82 21.78
CA CYS A 25 -19.22 24.93 20.62
C CYS A 25 -18.27 25.53 19.58
N ASP A 26 -16.98 25.24 19.71
CA ASP A 26 -15.92 25.47 18.70
C ASP A 26 -16.09 24.61 17.43
N SER A 27 -17.30 24.13 17.12
CA SER A 27 -17.56 23.26 15.98
C SER A 27 -17.45 23.99 14.64
N ASP A 28 -17.80 25.27 14.61
CA ASP A 28 -17.82 26.06 13.37
C ASP A 28 -16.42 26.51 12.95
N GLU A 29 -15.57 26.90 13.91
CA GLU A 29 -14.15 27.22 13.69
C GLU A 29 -13.36 25.99 13.25
N ILE A 30 -13.55 24.84 13.92
CA ILE A 30 -12.92 23.56 13.53
C ILE A 30 -13.41 23.11 12.15
N SER A 31 -14.69 23.29 11.83
CA SER A 31 -15.24 22.97 10.51
C SER A 31 -14.72 23.92 9.43
N LEU A 32 -14.60 25.22 9.69
CA LEU A 32 -14.01 26.18 8.76
C LEU A 32 -12.52 25.90 8.50
N ALA A 33 -11.75 25.63 9.56
CA ALA A 33 -10.32 25.31 9.45
C ALA A 33 -10.08 23.97 8.74
N ALA A 34 -10.90 22.95 9.01
CA ALA A 34 -10.84 21.68 8.29
C ALA A 34 -11.21 21.84 6.81
N ASN A 35 -12.21 22.67 6.50
CA ASN A 35 -12.53 23.06 5.13
C ASN A 35 -11.38 23.84 4.48
N ALA A 36 -10.67 24.70 5.20
CA ALA A 36 -9.59 25.52 4.65
C ALA A 36 -8.38 24.69 4.18
N LYS A 37 -7.99 23.64 4.92
CA LYS A 37 -6.92 22.72 4.50
C LYS A 37 -7.36 21.81 3.35
N ALA A 38 -8.59 21.31 3.37
CA ALA A 38 -9.11 20.40 2.37
C ALA A 38 -9.43 21.09 1.03
N ASN A 39 -9.63 22.41 1.02
CA ASN A 39 -9.88 23.23 -0.17
C ASN A 39 -8.62 23.96 -0.68
N GLN A 40 -7.42 23.63 -0.19
CA GLN A 40 -6.18 24.18 -0.74
C GLN A 40 -6.05 23.84 -2.23
N PRO A 41 -5.65 24.80 -3.08
CA PRO A 41 -5.49 24.56 -4.51
C PRO A 41 -4.28 23.65 -4.77
N VAL A 42 -4.29 22.99 -5.93
CA VAL A 42 -3.12 22.25 -6.40
C VAL A 42 -1.94 23.23 -6.56
N PRO A 43 -0.73 22.94 -6.02
CA PRO A 43 0.38 23.87 -6.07
C PRO A 43 0.78 24.28 -7.50
N PRO A 44 1.16 25.55 -7.76
CA PRO A 44 1.49 26.02 -9.10
C PRO A 44 2.60 25.22 -9.80
N LYS A 45 3.58 24.71 -9.04
CA LYS A 45 4.65 23.84 -9.58
C LYS A 45 4.08 22.52 -10.11
N LEU A 46 3.08 21.96 -9.45
CA LEU A 46 2.43 20.73 -9.89
C LEU A 46 1.52 20.98 -11.08
N ILE A 47 0.82 22.12 -11.11
CA ILE A 47 0.08 22.58 -12.31
C ILE A 47 1.01 22.72 -13.52
N ALA A 48 2.17 23.35 -13.36
CA ALA A 48 3.14 23.49 -14.44
C ALA A 48 3.61 22.11 -14.98
N ALA A 49 3.85 21.15 -14.07
CA ALA A 49 4.20 19.78 -14.46
C ALA A 49 3.06 19.06 -15.19
N MET A 50 1.80 19.31 -14.83
CA MET A 50 0.64 18.80 -15.58
C MET A 50 0.59 19.39 -16.99
N THR A 51 0.77 20.71 -17.12
CA THR A 51 0.79 21.40 -18.42
C THR A 51 1.89 20.85 -19.32
N GLU A 52 3.10 20.64 -18.79
CA GLU A 52 4.23 20.05 -19.53
C GLU A 52 3.91 18.64 -20.04
N LYS A 53 3.11 17.88 -19.28
CA LYS A 53 2.73 16.49 -19.58
C LYS A 53 1.39 16.38 -20.31
N ASP A 54 0.81 17.49 -20.77
CA ASP A 54 -0.50 17.55 -21.46
C ASP A 54 -1.65 16.91 -20.64
N MET A 55 -1.70 17.21 -19.35
CA MET A 55 -2.71 16.74 -18.41
C MET A 55 -3.60 17.90 -17.95
N ASP A 56 -4.92 17.77 -18.07
CA ASP A 56 -5.84 18.79 -17.55
C ASP A 56 -6.05 18.62 -16.04
N LEU A 57 -6.21 19.72 -15.30
CA LEU A 57 -6.32 19.72 -13.83
C LEU A 57 -7.34 18.71 -13.30
N GLN A 58 -8.50 18.64 -13.95
CA GLN A 58 -9.63 17.82 -13.54
C GLN A 58 -9.65 16.42 -14.16
N SER A 59 -8.62 16.04 -14.95
CA SER A 59 -8.55 14.70 -15.54
C SER A 59 -8.51 13.59 -14.48
N PRO A 60 -9.02 12.38 -14.80
CA PRO A 60 -8.93 11.22 -13.92
C PRO A 60 -7.52 10.93 -13.41
N ILE A 61 -7.44 10.44 -12.17
CA ILE A 61 -6.21 9.96 -11.56
C ILE A 61 -6.30 8.48 -11.22
N LEU A 62 -5.13 7.86 -11.03
CA LEU A 62 -4.94 6.52 -10.51
C LEU A 62 -3.72 6.54 -9.59
N VAL A 63 -3.79 5.83 -8.45
CA VAL A 63 -2.72 5.80 -7.46
C VAL A 63 -2.12 4.40 -7.39
N ARG A 64 -0.78 4.32 -7.46
CA ARG A 64 -0.03 3.07 -7.27
C ARG A 64 0.92 3.24 -6.10
N LEU A 65 0.97 2.24 -5.23
CA LEU A 65 1.81 2.25 -4.05
C LEU A 65 2.71 1.02 -4.06
N PHE A 66 3.98 1.22 -3.71
CA PHE A 66 4.99 0.18 -3.64
C PHE A 66 5.64 0.16 -2.25
N LYS A 67 5.33 -0.87 -1.46
CA LYS A 67 5.77 -0.96 -0.05
C LYS A 67 7.29 -1.06 0.06
N GLN A 68 7.91 -1.93 -0.72
CA GLN A 68 9.36 -2.13 -0.68
C GLN A 68 10.14 -0.89 -1.10
N GLU A 69 9.68 -0.15 -2.10
CA GLU A 69 10.31 1.11 -2.51
C GLU A 69 9.94 2.25 -1.55
N ALA A 70 8.91 2.06 -0.72
CA ALA A 70 8.27 3.10 0.07
C ALA A 70 7.95 4.31 -0.81
N GLU A 71 7.21 4.08 -1.89
CA GLU A 71 6.82 5.10 -2.88
C GLU A 71 5.33 5.00 -3.21
N LEU A 72 4.70 6.16 -3.37
CA LEU A 72 3.34 6.33 -3.87
C LEU A 72 3.41 7.14 -5.17
N GLU A 73 2.91 6.59 -6.25
CA GLU A 73 2.79 7.24 -7.56
C GLU A 73 1.37 7.72 -7.79
N VAL A 74 1.24 8.97 -8.24
CA VAL A 74 0.00 9.48 -8.82
C VAL A 74 0.17 9.51 -10.33
N TRP A 75 -0.65 8.73 -11.01
CA TRP A 75 -0.81 8.72 -12.45
C TRP A 75 -2.03 9.54 -12.82
N LYS A 76 -1.96 10.27 -13.93
CA LYS A 76 -3.04 11.14 -14.39
C LYS A 76 -3.26 10.95 -15.88
N GLN A 77 -4.53 10.99 -16.28
CA GLN A 77 -4.88 10.85 -17.68
C GLN A 77 -4.46 12.12 -18.45
N ASP A 78 -3.65 11.93 -19.49
CA ASP A 78 -3.33 12.99 -20.46
C ASP A 78 -4.48 13.16 -21.47
N ARG A 79 -4.40 14.16 -22.34
CA ARG A 79 -5.44 14.42 -23.35
C ARG A 79 -5.59 13.31 -24.40
N SER A 80 -4.65 12.37 -24.50
CA SER A 80 -4.81 11.18 -25.34
C SER A 80 -5.72 10.13 -24.70
N GLY A 81 -6.10 10.33 -23.44
CA GLY A 81 -6.91 9.39 -22.68
C GLY A 81 -6.09 8.28 -22.03
N ARG A 82 -4.75 8.39 -21.96
CA ARG A 82 -3.88 7.39 -21.32
C ARG A 82 -3.32 7.91 -20.01
N PHE A 83 -3.10 7.01 -19.06
CA PHE A 83 -2.46 7.35 -17.81
C PHE A 83 -0.95 7.49 -17.98
N THR A 84 -0.44 8.66 -17.63
CA THR A 84 0.99 8.96 -17.60
C THR A 84 1.40 9.36 -16.17
N LEU A 85 2.61 9.00 -15.75
CA LEU A 85 3.11 9.32 -14.42
C LEU A 85 3.22 10.85 -14.25
N LEU A 86 2.44 11.39 -13.32
CA LEU A 86 2.53 12.79 -12.92
C LEU A 86 3.65 12.98 -11.91
N LYS A 87 3.60 12.25 -10.79
CA LYS A 87 4.55 12.42 -9.69
C LYS A 87 4.66 11.17 -8.81
N THR A 88 5.88 10.92 -8.33
CA THR A 88 6.19 9.94 -7.28
C THR A 88 6.45 10.66 -5.96
N TYR A 89 5.83 10.16 -4.90
CA TYR A 89 5.91 10.66 -3.54
C TYR A 89 6.59 9.58 -2.68
N PRO A 90 7.74 9.84 -2.05
CA PRO A 90 8.28 8.91 -1.08
C PRO A 90 7.31 8.81 0.10
N ILE A 91 7.11 7.61 0.61
CA ILE A 91 6.28 7.30 1.76
C ILE A 91 7.12 7.50 3.01
N CYS A 92 6.61 8.28 3.95
CA CYS A 92 7.28 8.48 5.22
C CYS A 92 7.26 7.20 6.05
N ARG A 93 6.09 6.58 6.21
CA ARG A 93 5.97 5.37 7.04
C ARG A 93 4.84 4.47 6.59
N TRP A 94 5.05 3.17 6.57
CA TRP A 94 3.98 2.17 6.44
C TRP A 94 4.24 0.99 7.34
N SER A 95 3.22 0.33 7.90
CA SER A 95 3.38 -0.72 8.93
C SER A 95 3.26 -2.17 8.41
N GLY A 96 3.81 -3.12 9.16
CA GLY A 96 3.77 -4.56 8.87
C GLY A 96 4.88 -5.06 7.94
N ASP A 97 4.72 -6.23 7.34
CA ASP A 97 5.69 -6.81 6.40
C ASP A 97 5.21 -6.66 4.94
N LEU A 98 5.99 -7.17 3.97
CA LEU A 98 5.46 -7.40 2.63
C LEU A 98 4.47 -8.57 2.67
N GLY A 99 3.24 -8.31 2.26
CA GLY A 99 2.10 -9.20 2.33
C GLY A 99 0.76 -8.45 2.52
N PRO A 100 -0.36 -9.14 2.25
CA PRO A 100 -1.69 -8.59 2.45
C PRO A 100 -2.04 -8.49 3.93
N LYS A 101 -2.96 -7.56 4.27
CA LYS A 101 -3.58 -7.49 5.58
C LYS A 101 -4.64 -8.59 5.70
N VAL A 102 -4.65 -9.31 6.82
CA VAL A 102 -5.55 -10.46 7.02
C VAL A 102 -6.43 -10.34 8.27
N ARG A 103 -5.98 -9.64 9.32
CA ARG A 103 -6.72 -9.57 10.59
C ARG A 103 -6.67 -8.18 11.22
N GLU A 104 -7.72 -7.82 11.94
CA GLU A 104 -7.68 -6.63 12.79
C GLU A 104 -6.56 -6.72 13.85
N GLY A 105 -5.81 -5.63 14.03
CA GLY A 105 -4.69 -5.57 14.97
C GLY A 105 -3.40 -6.27 14.54
N ASP A 106 -3.30 -6.80 13.32
CA ASP A 106 -2.06 -7.37 12.77
C ASP A 106 -0.98 -6.33 12.41
N ARG A 107 -1.28 -5.02 12.57
CA ARG A 107 -0.42 -3.87 12.19
C ARG A 107 0.02 -3.90 10.71
N GLN A 108 -0.71 -4.60 9.84
CA GLN A 108 -0.35 -4.77 8.44
C GLN A 108 -1.04 -3.73 7.56
N ALA A 109 -0.27 -2.99 6.75
CA ALA A 109 -0.83 -2.19 5.67
C ALA A 109 -1.27 -3.09 4.49
N PRO A 110 -2.45 -2.85 3.88
CA PRO A 110 -3.08 -3.77 2.93
C PRO A 110 -2.41 -3.75 1.55
N GLU A 111 -2.47 -4.88 0.83
CA GLU A 111 -2.05 -5.01 -0.57
C GLU A 111 -3.26 -5.40 -1.41
N GLY A 112 -3.31 -4.99 -2.68
CA GLY A 112 -4.42 -5.27 -3.59
C GLY A 112 -4.96 -4.05 -4.33
N PHE A 113 -6.16 -4.17 -4.88
CA PHE A 113 -6.82 -3.11 -5.64
C PHE A 113 -8.05 -2.60 -4.88
N TYR A 114 -8.15 -1.29 -4.75
CA TYR A 114 -9.23 -0.64 -4.04
C TYR A 114 -9.78 0.54 -4.85
N SER A 115 -11.04 0.89 -4.60
CA SER A 115 -11.73 1.99 -5.24
C SER A 115 -11.98 3.08 -4.21
N ILE A 116 -11.51 4.30 -4.50
CA ILE A 116 -11.62 5.44 -3.59
C ILE A 116 -12.68 6.39 -4.14
N THR A 117 -13.79 6.49 -3.43
CA THR A 117 -14.90 7.40 -3.73
C THR A 117 -14.73 8.73 -2.99
N PRO A 118 -15.47 9.79 -3.38
CA PRO A 118 -15.44 11.06 -2.66
C PRO A 118 -15.71 10.91 -1.15
N GLY A 119 -16.62 10.02 -0.76
CA GLY A 119 -16.97 9.76 0.65
C GLY A 119 -15.86 9.11 1.48
N GLN A 120 -14.78 8.63 0.84
CA GLN A 120 -13.59 8.12 1.53
C GLN A 120 -12.53 9.19 1.77
N MET A 121 -12.67 10.37 1.17
CA MET A 121 -11.80 11.52 1.45
C MET A 121 -12.19 12.10 2.81
N ASN A 122 -11.19 12.31 3.67
CA ASN A 122 -11.40 12.76 5.04
C ASN A 122 -10.71 14.11 5.29
N PRO A 123 -11.45 15.23 5.20
CA PRO A 123 -10.93 16.57 5.50
C PRO A 123 -10.73 16.79 7.00
N GLN A 124 -11.37 16.00 7.86
CA GLN A 124 -11.30 16.11 9.33
C GLN A 124 -10.35 15.07 9.94
N SER A 125 -9.36 14.61 9.17
CA SER A 125 -8.33 13.67 9.64
C SER A 125 -7.61 14.18 10.87
N ALA A 126 -7.32 13.27 11.82
CA ALA A 126 -6.46 13.54 12.97
C ALA A 126 -4.98 13.70 12.57
N TYR A 127 -4.59 13.25 11.37
CA TYR A 127 -3.23 13.27 10.83
C TYR A 127 -3.13 14.24 9.64
N TYR A 128 -3.55 15.49 9.83
CA TYR A 128 -3.70 16.54 8.82
C TYR A 128 -4.80 16.31 7.77
N LEU A 129 -4.58 15.49 6.74
CA LEU A 129 -5.56 15.07 5.73
C LEU A 129 -5.46 13.56 5.52
N SER A 130 -6.52 12.92 5.06
CA SER A 130 -6.45 11.50 4.71
C SER A 130 -7.49 11.07 3.69
N PHE A 131 -7.30 9.89 3.12
CA PHE A 131 -8.37 9.13 2.49
C PHE A 131 -8.32 7.66 2.92
N ASN A 132 -9.49 7.04 3.05
CA ASN A 132 -9.62 5.64 3.42
C ASN A 132 -9.36 4.77 2.20
N THR A 133 -8.47 3.78 2.32
CA THR A 133 -8.12 2.89 1.22
C THR A 133 -9.29 2.03 0.74
N GLY A 134 -10.35 1.87 1.52
CA GLY A 134 -11.50 1.02 1.18
C GLY A 134 -11.30 -0.45 1.54
N TYR A 135 -10.28 -0.77 2.35
CA TYR A 135 -10.13 -2.10 2.94
C TYR A 135 -11.17 -2.36 4.05
N PRO A 136 -11.75 -3.56 4.14
CA PRO A 136 -11.58 -4.70 3.24
C PRO A 136 -12.46 -4.58 1.99
N ASN A 137 -11.92 -4.90 0.81
CA ASN A 137 -12.70 -4.98 -0.42
C ASN A 137 -13.48 -6.32 -0.50
N ALA A 138 -14.23 -6.56 -1.59
CA ALA A 138 -15.01 -7.80 -1.72
C ALA A 138 -14.16 -9.09 -1.72
N TYR A 139 -12.92 -9.04 -2.25
CA TYR A 139 -11.98 -10.15 -2.19
C TYR A 139 -11.54 -10.44 -0.75
N ASP A 140 -11.14 -9.40 -0.01
CA ASP A 140 -10.74 -9.51 1.40
C ASP A 140 -11.88 -10.09 2.25
N GLN A 141 -13.09 -9.59 2.05
CA GLN A 141 -14.29 -10.06 2.75
C GLN A 141 -14.60 -11.53 2.44
N ALA A 142 -14.45 -11.97 1.18
CA ALA A 142 -14.67 -13.36 0.79
C ALA A 142 -13.63 -14.35 1.38
N LEU A 143 -12.48 -13.84 1.80
CA LEU A 143 -11.46 -14.60 2.54
C LEU A 143 -11.66 -14.54 4.07
N GLY A 144 -12.64 -13.77 4.55
CA GLY A 144 -12.86 -13.55 5.97
C GLY A 144 -11.82 -12.63 6.61
N HIS A 145 -11.13 -11.81 5.80
CA HIS A 145 -10.19 -10.83 6.33
C HIS A 145 -10.93 -9.75 7.13
N THR A 146 -10.28 -9.23 8.17
CA THR A 146 -10.88 -8.27 9.11
C THR A 146 -10.01 -7.04 9.33
N GLY A 147 -10.62 -5.99 9.88
CA GLY A 147 -10.01 -4.68 10.10
C GLY A 147 -10.74 -3.59 9.33
N SER A 148 -10.41 -2.34 9.62
CA SER A 148 -11.01 -1.17 8.97
C SER A 148 -10.13 0.05 9.19
N GLN A 149 -10.48 1.17 8.56
CA GLN A 149 -9.82 2.48 8.76
C GLN A 149 -8.32 2.47 8.38
N LEU A 150 -8.00 1.75 7.30
CA LEU A 150 -6.68 1.80 6.68
C LEU A 150 -6.65 3.06 5.81
N MET A 151 -5.74 3.99 6.11
CA MET A 151 -5.73 5.31 5.48
C MET A 151 -4.40 5.56 4.76
N VAL A 152 -4.44 6.44 3.76
CA VAL A 152 -3.28 7.24 3.37
C VAL A 152 -3.43 8.61 4.02
N HIS A 153 -2.45 9.06 4.80
CA HIS A 153 -2.60 10.26 5.65
C HIS A 153 -1.30 11.03 5.86
N GLY A 154 -1.37 12.22 6.47
CA GLY A 154 -0.22 13.06 6.86
C GLY A 154 0.45 12.63 8.17
N ASP A 155 1.13 13.56 8.85
CA ASP A 155 1.81 13.36 10.15
C ASP A 155 2.95 12.31 10.18
N CYS A 156 3.34 11.74 9.02
CA CYS A 156 4.58 10.95 8.87
C CYS A 156 4.73 9.78 9.90
N SER A 157 3.64 9.34 10.51
CA SER A 157 3.61 8.37 11.62
C SER A 157 2.54 7.32 11.32
N SER A 158 2.82 6.02 11.44
CA SER A 158 1.86 4.98 11.04
C SER A 158 1.81 3.80 12.02
N ARG A 159 0.58 3.29 12.25
CA ARG A 159 0.26 2.07 13.02
C ARG A 159 -0.69 1.14 12.24
N GLY A 160 -0.42 0.94 10.95
CA GLY A 160 -1.24 0.14 10.03
C GLY A 160 -1.58 0.83 8.71
N CYS A 161 -1.28 2.13 8.59
CA CYS A 161 -1.62 2.98 7.45
C CYS A 161 -0.42 3.24 6.53
N TYR A 162 -0.63 4.05 5.50
CA TYR A 162 0.42 4.69 4.73
C TYR A 162 0.51 6.17 5.12
N ALA A 163 1.58 6.55 5.82
CA ALA A 163 1.82 7.92 6.24
C ALA A 163 2.76 8.64 5.26
N MET A 164 2.33 9.82 4.86
CA MET A 164 3.01 10.80 4.03
C MET A 164 3.37 12.02 4.91
N THR A 165 4.13 12.98 4.38
CA THR A 165 4.19 14.31 5.00
C THR A 165 2.91 15.10 4.72
N ASP A 166 2.65 16.13 5.52
CA ASP A 166 1.46 16.98 5.38
C ASP A 166 1.40 17.66 4.01
N GLU A 167 2.55 18.10 3.50
CA GLU A 167 2.66 18.73 2.18
C GLU A 167 2.36 17.73 1.05
N GLN A 168 2.81 16.49 1.19
CA GLN A 168 2.55 15.44 0.20
C GLN A 168 1.07 15.04 0.20
N ILE A 169 0.47 14.80 1.37
CA ILE A 169 -0.94 14.40 1.43
C ILE A 169 -1.86 15.56 1.01
N MET A 170 -1.47 16.82 1.24
CA MET A 170 -2.20 17.98 0.72
C MET A 170 -2.29 17.93 -0.82
N GLU A 171 -1.15 17.71 -1.49
CA GLU A 171 -1.12 17.59 -2.95
C GLU A 171 -1.98 16.42 -3.43
N ILE A 172 -1.80 15.23 -2.84
CA ILE A 172 -2.55 14.02 -3.21
C ILE A 172 -4.06 14.21 -2.99
N TYR A 173 -4.46 14.81 -1.87
CA TYR A 173 -5.84 15.10 -1.54
C TYR A 173 -6.46 16.08 -2.55
N ALA A 174 -5.74 17.16 -2.87
CA ALA A 174 -6.18 18.14 -3.87
C ALA A 174 -6.34 17.49 -5.25
N LEU A 175 -5.41 16.62 -5.68
CA LEU A 175 -5.54 15.88 -6.95
C LEU A 175 -6.79 14.99 -6.98
N GLY A 176 -7.05 14.25 -5.89
CA GLY A 176 -8.26 13.44 -5.75
C GLY A 176 -9.52 14.30 -5.85
N ARG A 177 -9.57 15.40 -5.10
CA ARG A 177 -10.67 16.38 -5.15
C ARG A 177 -10.92 16.90 -6.56
N GLU A 178 -9.88 17.38 -7.25
CA GLU A 178 -10.02 17.93 -8.61
C GLU A 178 -10.48 16.87 -9.61
N SER A 179 -10.03 15.61 -9.47
CA SER A 179 -10.50 14.51 -10.33
C SER A 179 -12.00 14.21 -10.14
N PHE A 180 -12.48 14.29 -8.90
CA PHE A 180 -13.91 14.14 -8.59
C PHE A 180 -14.73 15.32 -9.11
N PHE A 181 -14.21 16.54 -9.01
CA PHE A 181 -14.84 17.70 -9.64
C PHE A 181 -14.88 17.61 -11.17
N GLY A 182 -13.91 16.92 -11.78
CA GLY A 182 -13.91 16.54 -13.19
C GLY A 182 -14.88 15.42 -13.58
N GLY A 183 -15.59 14.83 -12.61
CA GLY A 183 -16.58 13.79 -12.86
C GLY A 183 -16.06 12.36 -12.72
N GLN A 184 -14.81 12.14 -12.30
CA GLN A 184 -14.37 10.81 -11.91
C GLN A 184 -15.22 10.34 -10.71
N LYS A 185 -15.81 9.15 -10.78
CA LYS A 185 -16.71 8.64 -9.70
C LYS A 185 -15.94 8.01 -8.55
N ALA A 186 -14.83 7.36 -8.89
CA ALA A 186 -13.86 6.81 -7.97
C ALA A 186 -12.51 6.73 -8.70
N PHE A 187 -11.41 6.85 -7.97
CA PHE A 187 -10.08 6.54 -8.50
C PHE A 187 -9.57 5.23 -7.91
N GLN A 188 -8.79 4.49 -8.69
CA GLN A 188 -8.21 3.23 -8.22
C GLN A 188 -6.96 3.49 -7.36
N PHE A 189 -6.88 2.79 -6.23
CA PHE A 189 -5.70 2.70 -5.38
C PHE A 189 -5.14 1.28 -5.44
N GLN A 190 -3.96 1.13 -6.03
CA GLN A 190 -3.28 -0.15 -6.23
C GLN A 190 -2.10 -0.25 -5.27
N ALA A 191 -2.17 -1.12 -4.26
CA ALA A 191 -1.10 -1.33 -3.30
C ALA A 191 -0.35 -2.64 -3.60
N TYR A 192 0.93 -2.53 -3.94
CA TYR A 192 1.81 -3.63 -4.31
C TYR A 192 2.90 -3.86 -3.25
N PRO A 193 3.40 -5.11 -3.12
CA PRO A 193 4.54 -5.40 -2.26
C PRO A 193 5.80 -4.66 -2.74
N PHE A 194 6.02 -4.61 -4.05
CA PHE A 194 7.16 -3.99 -4.71
C PHE A 194 6.82 -3.71 -6.17
N ARG A 195 7.68 -3.01 -6.92
CA ARG A 195 7.53 -2.95 -8.38
C ARG A 195 7.66 -4.35 -8.96
N MET A 196 6.60 -4.86 -9.59
CA MET A 196 6.40 -6.28 -9.96
C MET A 196 7.24 -6.76 -11.16
N THR A 197 8.52 -6.38 -11.18
CA THR A 197 9.52 -6.70 -12.20
C THR A 197 10.06 -8.13 -12.04
N PRO A 198 10.63 -8.75 -13.10
CA PRO A 198 11.22 -10.09 -12.99
C PRO A 198 12.27 -10.22 -11.90
N ILE A 199 13.09 -9.19 -11.67
CA ILE A 199 14.13 -9.19 -10.63
C ILE A 199 13.55 -9.20 -9.23
N ASN A 200 12.51 -8.40 -8.96
CA ASN A 200 11.87 -8.38 -7.65
C ASN A 200 11.08 -9.68 -7.42
N MET A 201 10.37 -10.17 -8.43
CA MET A 201 9.71 -11.49 -8.35
C MET A 201 10.73 -12.61 -8.06
N ALA A 202 11.93 -12.58 -8.68
CA ALA A 202 13.00 -13.54 -8.42
C ALA A 202 13.60 -13.41 -7.03
N LYS A 203 13.84 -12.19 -6.54
CA LYS A 203 14.35 -11.94 -5.19
C LYS A 203 13.38 -12.45 -4.12
N HIS A 204 12.07 -12.32 -4.32
CA HIS A 204 11.08 -12.72 -3.33
C HIS A 204 10.45 -14.10 -3.58
N ARG A 205 11.03 -14.91 -4.46
CA ARG A 205 10.49 -16.21 -4.92
C ARG A 205 10.09 -17.22 -3.83
N ASN A 206 10.64 -17.11 -2.62
CA ASN A 206 10.36 -18.01 -1.49
C ASN A 206 9.37 -17.41 -0.48
N ASN A 207 8.80 -16.23 -0.75
CA ASN A 207 7.85 -15.61 0.17
C ASN A 207 6.49 -16.36 0.13
N PRO A 208 5.85 -16.62 1.28
CA PRO A 208 4.56 -17.31 1.34
C PRO A 208 3.43 -16.60 0.59
N ASN A 209 3.53 -15.28 0.39
CA ASN A 209 2.54 -14.47 -0.31
C ASN A 209 2.70 -14.50 -1.85
N MET A 210 3.69 -15.23 -2.40
CA MET A 210 3.90 -15.32 -3.85
C MET A 210 2.65 -15.72 -4.66
N PRO A 211 1.77 -16.65 -4.23
CA PRO A 211 0.53 -16.95 -4.94
C PRO A 211 -0.40 -15.73 -5.05
N PHE A 212 -0.55 -14.96 -3.97
CA PHE A 212 -1.32 -13.72 -3.95
C PHE A 212 -0.67 -12.64 -4.84
N TRP A 213 0.65 -12.50 -4.76
CA TRP A 213 1.39 -11.53 -5.57
C TRP A 213 1.31 -11.82 -7.06
N LYS A 214 1.35 -13.09 -7.48
CA LYS A 214 1.09 -13.47 -8.88
C LYS A 214 -0.31 -13.08 -9.34
N MET A 215 -1.29 -13.14 -8.45
CA MET A 215 -2.67 -12.77 -8.77
C MET A 215 -2.80 -11.25 -8.98
N ILE A 216 -2.27 -10.43 -8.09
CA ILE A 216 -2.30 -8.97 -8.28
C ILE A 216 -1.33 -8.49 -9.38
N LYS A 217 -0.32 -9.30 -9.74
CA LYS A 217 0.56 -9.04 -10.88
C LYS A 217 -0.22 -9.00 -12.19
N GLU A 218 -1.28 -9.78 -12.34
CA GLU A 218 -2.10 -9.76 -13.55
C GLU A 218 -2.66 -8.35 -13.80
N GLY A 219 -3.29 -7.73 -12.80
CA GLY A 219 -3.75 -6.34 -12.91
C GLY A 219 -2.62 -5.32 -13.10
N TYR A 220 -1.45 -5.57 -12.49
CA TYR A 220 -0.24 -4.76 -12.73
C TYR A 220 0.15 -4.80 -14.23
N ASP A 221 0.17 -6.00 -14.83
CA ASP A 221 0.57 -6.20 -16.22
C ASP A 221 -0.46 -5.60 -17.18
N HIS A 222 -1.77 -5.73 -16.88
CA HIS A 222 -2.85 -5.07 -17.63
C HIS A 222 -2.64 -3.55 -17.69
N PHE A 223 -2.34 -2.90 -16.57
CA PHE A 223 -2.04 -1.45 -16.56
C PHE A 223 -0.78 -1.12 -17.36
N GLU A 224 0.28 -1.93 -17.24
CA GLU A 224 1.55 -1.65 -17.94
C GLU A 224 1.44 -1.72 -19.46
N VAL A 225 0.64 -2.63 -20.01
CA VAL A 225 0.47 -2.77 -21.48
C VAL A 225 -0.57 -1.82 -22.05
N THR A 226 -1.62 -1.51 -21.29
CA THR A 226 -2.72 -0.66 -21.79
C THR A 226 -2.53 0.83 -21.47
N ARG A 227 -1.83 1.15 -20.37
CA ARG A 227 -1.84 2.49 -19.74
C ARG A 227 -3.27 3.00 -19.46
N GLN A 228 -4.17 2.06 -19.15
CA GLN A 228 -5.55 2.31 -18.74
C GLN A 228 -5.78 1.74 -17.35
N GLU A 229 -6.73 2.32 -16.60
CA GLU A 229 -7.18 1.76 -15.33
C GLU A 229 -7.82 0.38 -15.56
N PRO A 230 -7.26 -0.72 -15.02
CA PRO A 230 -7.83 -2.05 -15.21
C PRO A 230 -9.17 -2.16 -14.49
N LYS A 231 -10.16 -2.77 -15.14
CA LYS A 231 -11.43 -3.11 -14.49
C LYS A 231 -11.22 -4.30 -13.57
N VAL A 232 -11.50 -4.12 -12.28
CA VAL A 232 -11.26 -5.17 -11.27
C VAL A 232 -12.58 -5.80 -10.85
N ASN A 233 -12.64 -7.12 -10.94
CA ASN A 233 -13.74 -7.96 -10.49
C ASN A 233 -13.22 -9.11 -9.61
N PHE A 234 -14.14 -9.84 -8.98
CA PHE A 234 -13.80 -10.93 -8.07
C PHE A 234 -14.72 -12.14 -8.25
N CYS A 235 -14.13 -13.33 -8.30
CA CYS A 235 -14.85 -14.61 -8.23
C CYS A 235 -13.89 -15.72 -7.78
N GLU A 236 -14.44 -16.80 -7.21
CA GLU A 236 -13.66 -17.94 -6.70
C GLU A 236 -12.53 -17.54 -5.75
N LYS A 237 -12.73 -16.44 -5.01
CA LYS A 237 -11.73 -15.81 -4.12
C LYS A 237 -10.45 -15.45 -4.87
N LYS A 238 -10.59 -14.96 -6.10
CA LYS A 238 -9.53 -14.48 -6.97
C LYS A 238 -9.90 -13.13 -7.60
N TYR A 239 -8.87 -12.36 -7.95
CA TYR A 239 -9.02 -11.19 -8.80
C TYR A 239 -9.30 -11.62 -10.25
N VAL A 240 -10.06 -10.82 -10.96
CA VAL A 240 -10.31 -10.92 -12.40
C VAL A 240 -10.16 -9.53 -12.99
N PHE A 241 -9.36 -9.38 -14.04
CA PHE A 241 -9.05 -8.08 -14.66
C PHE A 241 -9.62 -7.98 -16.07
N ASP A 242 -10.19 -6.81 -16.39
CA ASP A 242 -10.72 -6.44 -17.72
C ASP A 242 -11.69 -7.46 -18.32
N ALA A 243 -12.39 -8.19 -17.47
CA ALA A 243 -13.45 -9.08 -17.89
C ALA A 243 -14.60 -8.29 -18.51
N VAL A 244 -14.98 -8.69 -19.71
CA VAL A 244 -16.14 -8.17 -20.44
C VAL A 244 -17.13 -9.29 -20.74
N LYS A 245 -18.34 -8.87 -21.08
CA LYS A 245 -19.42 -9.76 -21.49
C LYS A 245 -19.03 -10.53 -22.76
N PRO A 246 -19.22 -11.87 -22.82
CA PRO A 246 -19.03 -12.62 -24.06
C PRO A 246 -19.95 -12.12 -25.19
N PRO A 247 -19.54 -12.19 -26.47
CA PRO A 247 -20.33 -11.67 -27.60
C PRO A 247 -21.78 -12.18 -27.65
N ASP A 248 -22.00 -13.45 -27.30
CA ASP A 248 -23.31 -14.10 -27.36
C ASP A 248 -24.15 -13.95 -26.08
N ALA A 249 -23.62 -13.29 -25.04
CA ALA A 249 -24.31 -13.18 -23.76
C ALA A 249 -25.32 -12.01 -23.75
N LYS A 250 -26.52 -12.30 -23.25
CA LYS A 250 -27.63 -11.32 -23.16
C LYS A 250 -27.50 -10.35 -21.99
N GLN A 251 -26.76 -10.72 -20.95
CA GLN A 251 -26.64 -9.96 -19.71
C GLN A 251 -25.16 -9.78 -19.35
N ASP A 252 -24.86 -8.69 -18.65
CA ASP A 252 -23.51 -8.44 -18.15
C ASP A 252 -23.13 -9.47 -17.06
N PRO A 253 -21.86 -9.91 -17.03
CA PRO A 253 -21.40 -10.88 -16.04
C PRO A 253 -21.49 -10.31 -14.63
N MET A 254 -22.21 -11.01 -13.76
CA MET A 254 -22.29 -10.66 -12.34
C MET A 254 -21.20 -11.37 -11.56
N PHE A 255 -20.20 -10.62 -11.11
CA PHE A 255 -19.11 -11.13 -10.31
C PHE A 255 -19.46 -11.11 -8.82
N GLN A 256 -19.23 -12.24 -8.14
CA GLN A 256 -19.32 -12.34 -6.69
C GLN A 256 -18.08 -13.04 -6.17
N ALA A 257 -17.38 -12.39 -5.24
CA ALA A 257 -16.06 -12.82 -4.80
C ALA A 257 -15.98 -14.26 -4.27
N SER A 258 -17.03 -14.76 -3.61
CA SER A 258 -17.10 -16.14 -3.08
C SER A 258 -17.73 -17.17 -4.02
N ALA A 259 -18.39 -16.74 -5.11
CA ALA A 259 -19.09 -17.62 -6.03
C ALA A 259 -18.20 -18.06 -7.21
N LYS A 260 -18.69 -19.02 -8.01
CA LYS A 260 -18.04 -19.39 -9.28
C LYS A 260 -17.98 -18.20 -10.22
N CYS A 261 -16.93 -18.14 -11.03
CA CYS A 261 -16.81 -17.10 -12.04
C CYS A 261 -17.94 -17.21 -13.07
N PRO A 262 -18.63 -16.09 -13.40
CA PRO A 262 -19.54 -16.09 -14.53
C PRO A 262 -18.75 -16.32 -15.83
N ALA A 263 -19.44 -16.60 -16.94
CA ALA A 263 -18.80 -16.60 -18.24
C ALA A 263 -18.37 -15.16 -18.59
N TYR A 264 -17.09 -14.97 -18.87
CA TYR A 264 -16.52 -13.71 -19.33
C TYR A 264 -15.43 -13.97 -20.37
N VAL A 265 -15.08 -12.93 -21.10
CA VAL A 265 -13.91 -12.90 -21.98
C VAL A 265 -13.05 -11.69 -21.62
N ILE A 266 -11.76 -11.76 -21.93
CA ILE A 266 -10.86 -10.59 -21.89
C ILE A 266 -10.69 -10.16 -23.35
N PRO A 267 -10.74 -8.86 -23.69
CA PRO A 267 -10.52 -8.41 -25.07
C PRO A 267 -9.18 -8.95 -25.61
N ASP A 268 -9.19 -9.51 -26.82
CA ASP A 268 -8.03 -10.21 -27.41
C ASP A 268 -6.78 -9.32 -27.44
N GLU A 269 -6.93 -8.03 -27.74
CA GLU A 269 -5.83 -7.06 -27.74
C GLU A 269 -5.13 -6.95 -26.37
N ILE A 270 -5.89 -7.01 -25.28
CA ILE A 270 -5.35 -6.96 -23.91
C ILE A 270 -4.77 -8.32 -23.55
N ALA A 271 -5.52 -9.40 -23.81
CA ALA A 271 -5.11 -10.77 -23.48
C ALA A 271 -3.79 -11.16 -24.18
N ASP A 272 -3.64 -10.80 -25.45
CA ASP A 272 -2.43 -11.06 -26.23
C ASP A 272 -1.23 -10.24 -25.74
N ALA A 273 -1.43 -8.94 -25.50
CA ALA A 273 -0.36 -8.06 -24.98
C ALA A 273 0.11 -8.48 -23.59
N VAL A 274 -0.83 -8.85 -22.70
CA VAL A 274 -0.52 -9.35 -21.35
C VAL A 274 0.22 -10.69 -21.44
N ARG A 275 -0.25 -11.63 -22.28
CA ARG A 275 0.39 -12.93 -22.46
C ARG A 275 1.82 -12.78 -22.98
N GLU A 276 2.03 -11.96 -24.02
CA GLU A 276 3.38 -11.70 -24.57
C GLU A 276 4.31 -11.12 -23.49
N LYS A 277 3.85 -10.12 -22.74
CA LYS A 277 4.62 -9.54 -21.62
C LYS A 277 4.96 -10.60 -20.57
N GLN A 278 3.99 -11.40 -20.16
CA GLN A 278 4.18 -12.44 -19.14
C GLN A 278 5.15 -13.53 -19.60
N GLU A 279 5.10 -13.96 -20.86
CA GLU A 279 6.05 -14.93 -21.42
C GLU A 279 7.49 -14.39 -21.39
N GLN A 280 7.68 -13.14 -21.82
CA GLN A 280 8.99 -12.47 -21.79
C GLN A 280 9.52 -12.33 -20.36
N GLU A 281 8.68 -11.87 -19.44
CA GLU A 281 9.07 -11.69 -18.04
C GLU A 281 9.30 -13.01 -17.30
N GLN A 282 8.53 -14.06 -17.62
CA GLN A 282 8.72 -15.40 -17.07
C GLN A 282 10.05 -16.01 -17.55
N ALA A 283 10.44 -15.77 -18.80
CA ALA A 283 11.74 -16.18 -19.32
C ALA A 283 12.89 -15.46 -18.60
N GLU A 284 12.80 -14.14 -18.40
CA GLU A 284 13.80 -13.39 -17.65
C GLU A 284 13.84 -13.79 -16.17
N TYR A 285 12.68 -14.00 -15.53
CA TYR A 285 12.57 -14.54 -14.18
C TYR A 285 13.30 -15.89 -14.07
N ALA A 286 13.04 -16.83 -14.99
CA ALA A 286 13.68 -18.15 -14.98
C ALA A 286 15.20 -18.04 -15.12
N LYS A 287 15.68 -17.15 -15.99
CA LYS A 287 17.10 -16.86 -16.17
C LYS A 287 17.73 -16.24 -14.92
N LEU A 288 17.06 -15.32 -14.24
CA LEU A 288 17.54 -14.72 -12.98
C LEU A 288 17.64 -15.77 -11.87
N VAL A 289 16.63 -16.62 -11.73
CA VAL A 289 16.66 -17.75 -10.78
C VAL A 289 17.81 -18.71 -11.11
N ALA A 290 18.00 -19.07 -12.38
CA ALA A 290 19.09 -19.94 -12.82
C ALA A 290 20.49 -19.32 -12.58
N LYS A 291 20.61 -18.00 -12.66
CA LYS A 291 21.83 -17.24 -12.31
C LYS A 291 22.09 -17.13 -10.81
N GLY A 292 21.20 -17.65 -9.96
CA GLY A 292 21.37 -17.63 -8.52
C GLY A 292 21.11 -16.27 -7.87
N THR A 293 20.17 -15.47 -8.40
CA THR A 293 19.76 -14.22 -7.77
C THR A 293 19.50 -14.43 -6.26
N PRO A 294 20.15 -13.66 -5.37
CA PRO A 294 19.95 -13.78 -3.93
C PRO A 294 18.48 -13.61 -3.55
N VAL A 295 18.01 -14.42 -2.59
CA VAL A 295 16.66 -14.28 -2.05
C VAL A 295 16.65 -13.12 -1.04
N ALA A 296 15.65 -12.25 -1.12
CA ALA A 296 15.44 -11.20 -0.15
C ALA A 296 15.20 -11.81 1.24
N LYS A 297 15.83 -11.24 2.27
CA LYS A 297 15.58 -11.67 3.65
C LYS A 297 14.15 -11.29 4.04
N LEU A 298 13.43 -12.24 4.63
CA LEU A 298 12.16 -11.96 5.30
C LEU A 298 12.51 -11.20 6.58
N ASN A 299 12.28 -9.89 6.62
CA ASN A 299 12.57 -9.05 7.78
C ASN A 299 11.45 -9.18 8.84
N THR A 300 11.07 -10.41 9.19
CA THR A 300 9.98 -10.66 10.14
C THR A 300 10.33 -10.01 11.49
N GLY A 301 9.60 -8.97 11.86
CA GLY A 301 9.78 -8.25 13.13
C GLY A 301 10.19 -6.78 13.00
N ILE A 302 10.54 -6.29 11.81
CA ILE A 302 10.56 -4.85 11.56
C ILE A 302 9.13 -4.43 11.20
N ASP A 303 8.51 -3.56 12.01
CA ASP A 303 7.14 -3.11 11.75
C ASP A 303 7.10 -2.12 10.57
N GLY A 304 7.36 -2.58 9.36
CA GLY A 304 7.18 -1.82 8.12
C GLY A 304 8.35 -0.98 7.68
N GLY A 305 8.08 -0.06 6.75
CA GLY A 305 9.11 0.62 5.98
C GLY A 305 9.01 2.14 6.00
N MET A 306 10.13 2.77 5.68
CA MET A 306 10.32 4.21 5.52
C MET A 306 11.23 4.46 4.33
N ASN A 307 10.88 5.41 3.48
CA ASN A 307 11.74 5.78 2.35
C ASN A 307 13.09 6.32 2.85
N GLN A 308 14.17 5.98 2.12
CA GLN A 308 15.55 6.38 2.45
C GLN A 308 15.70 7.88 2.69
N VAL A 309 14.96 8.71 1.94
CA VAL A 309 15.03 10.17 2.13
C VAL A 309 14.59 10.56 3.53
N PHE A 310 13.57 9.94 4.11
CA PHE A 310 13.12 10.27 5.47
C PHE A 310 13.97 9.57 6.52
N ALA A 311 14.31 8.30 6.31
CA ALA A 311 15.12 7.52 7.24
C ALA A 311 16.48 8.19 7.52
N ALA A 312 17.10 8.81 6.51
CA ALA A 312 18.37 9.53 6.67
C ALA A 312 18.28 10.79 7.58
N ARG A 313 17.09 11.23 7.97
CA ARG A 313 16.85 12.45 8.77
C ARG A 313 16.19 12.19 10.13
N VAL A 314 15.87 10.94 10.43
CA VAL A 314 15.30 10.55 11.73
C VAL A 314 16.43 9.99 12.61
N PRO A 315 16.56 10.40 13.88
CA PRO A 315 17.51 9.78 14.80
C PRO A 315 17.32 8.27 14.88
N GLY A 316 18.39 7.49 14.66
CA GLY A 316 18.29 6.02 14.60
C GLY A 316 17.54 5.48 13.38
N GLY A 317 17.35 6.30 12.33
CA GLY A 317 16.54 5.96 11.17
C GLY A 317 17.03 4.72 10.41
N ASN A 318 16.09 3.82 10.16
CA ASN A 318 16.26 2.64 9.33
C ASN A 318 15.14 2.64 8.29
N THR A 319 15.40 2.12 7.10
CA THR A 319 14.35 1.98 6.09
C THR A 319 13.39 0.84 6.42
N GLY A 320 13.84 -0.18 7.15
CA GLY A 320 13.10 -1.42 7.37
C GLY A 320 12.90 -2.30 6.12
N LEU A 321 13.43 -1.87 4.97
CA LEU A 321 13.24 -2.52 3.68
C LEU A 321 14.21 -3.71 3.51
N SER A 322 13.75 -4.79 2.88
CA SER A 322 14.53 -6.02 2.67
C SER A 322 15.74 -5.86 1.74
N GLU A 323 15.77 -4.80 0.93
CA GLU A 323 16.92 -4.47 0.11
C GLU A 323 17.82 -3.48 0.83
N GLY A 324 19.08 -3.87 0.99
CA GLY A 324 20.05 -3.25 1.86
C GLY A 324 20.11 -1.74 1.68
N GLY A 325 19.65 -1.04 2.71
CA GLY A 325 20.32 0.19 3.12
C GLY A 325 21.72 -0.18 3.58
N GLU A 326 22.65 -0.46 2.65
CA GLU A 326 24.07 -0.35 2.98
C GLU A 326 24.24 1.06 3.53
N GLY A 327 24.86 1.22 4.71
CA GLY A 327 24.91 2.51 5.43
C GLY A 327 25.40 3.69 4.56
N GLN A 328 26.08 3.41 3.45
CA GLN A 328 26.47 4.39 2.43
C GLN A 328 25.28 5.00 1.67
N SER A 329 24.25 4.23 1.32
CA SER A 329 23.05 4.73 0.60
C SER A 329 22.20 5.69 1.45
N LEU A 330 22.02 5.39 2.74
CA LEU A 330 21.39 6.28 3.71
C LEU A 330 22.23 7.56 3.93
N SER A 331 23.55 7.41 4.05
CA SER A 331 24.47 8.54 4.20
C SER A 331 24.43 9.47 2.99
N LEU A 332 24.38 8.93 1.76
CA LEU A 332 24.24 9.71 0.52
C LEU A 332 22.87 10.38 0.39
N SER A 333 21.80 9.71 0.84
CA SER A 333 20.44 10.27 0.86
C SER A 333 20.27 11.44 1.83
N GLY A 334 21.12 11.49 2.88
CA GLY A 334 21.18 12.60 3.82
C GLY A 334 21.51 13.96 3.17
N PHE A 335 22.16 13.97 2.00
CA PHE A 335 22.51 15.19 1.27
C PHE A 335 21.38 15.74 0.39
N SER A 336 20.34 14.94 0.11
CA SER A 336 19.15 15.44 -0.62
C SER A 336 18.28 16.30 0.32
N ARG A 337 17.24 16.97 -0.19
CA ARG A 337 16.19 17.59 0.66
C ARG A 337 15.00 16.63 0.81
N ALA A 338 14.41 16.58 2.01
CA ALA A 338 13.16 15.84 2.23
C ALA A 338 12.04 16.56 1.48
N PRO A 339 11.12 15.85 0.83
CA PRO A 339 9.88 16.47 0.44
C PRO A 339 9.00 16.67 1.68
N GLY A 340 8.80 17.94 2.05
CA GLY A 340 7.95 18.32 3.17
C GLY A 340 8.63 18.27 4.53
N THR A 341 7.81 18.43 5.57
CA THR A 341 8.25 18.46 6.98
C THR A 341 8.09 17.09 7.63
N ILE A 342 9.07 16.72 8.48
CA ILE A 342 9.05 15.49 9.27
C ILE A 342 8.80 15.91 10.72
N PRO A 343 7.65 15.55 11.34
CA PRO A 343 7.40 15.80 12.75
C PRO A 343 8.47 15.15 13.64
N SER A 344 8.76 15.75 14.79
CA SER A 344 9.68 15.17 15.77
C SER A 344 9.13 13.90 16.45
N THR A 345 7.82 13.67 16.33
CA THR A 345 7.07 12.52 16.87
C THR A 345 7.13 11.28 15.98
N VAL A 346 7.87 11.32 14.87
CA VAL A 346 8.00 10.19 13.94
C VAL A 346 8.77 9.04 14.58
N ASN A 347 8.15 7.85 14.54
CA ASN A 347 8.77 6.61 15.01
C ASN A 347 9.35 5.84 13.81
N PRO A 348 10.68 5.77 13.64
CA PRO A 348 11.28 5.05 12.53
C PRO A 348 10.98 3.53 12.62
N PRO A 349 11.13 2.79 11.52
CA PRO A 349 11.13 1.32 11.59
C PRO A 349 12.21 0.82 12.55
N HIS A 350 11.81 0.07 13.58
CA HIS A 350 12.73 -0.53 14.55
C HIS A 350 12.86 -2.04 14.31
N ALA A 351 14.10 -2.54 14.33
CA ALA A 351 14.35 -3.97 14.38
C ALA A 351 14.16 -4.51 15.80
N PRO A 352 13.72 -5.76 15.99
CA PRO A 352 13.65 -6.39 17.30
C PRO A 352 15.04 -6.37 17.96
N GLY A 353 15.14 -5.83 19.18
CA GLY A 353 16.38 -5.81 19.98
C GLY A 353 17.24 -4.53 19.87
N ALA A 354 16.80 -3.49 19.16
CA ALA A 354 17.51 -2.21 19.11
C ALA A 354 17.38 -1.37 20.41
N ASP A 355 16.42 -1.72 21.27
CA ASP A 355 16.15 -1.06 22.56
C ASP A 355 16.11 -2.08 23.73
N GLU A 356 17.03 -3.04 23.77
CA GLU A 356 17.35 -3.68 25.06
C GLU A 356 18.30 -2.71 25.80
N PRO A 357 17.87 -2.03 26.87
CA PRO A 357 18.84 -1.39 27.75
C PRO A 357 19.73 -2.51 28.27
N VAL A 358 21.03 -2.43 27.96
CA VAL A 358 22.03 -3.29 28.57
C VAL A 358 21.92 -3.05 30.07
N VAL A 359 21.17 -3.90 30.77
CA VAL A 359 21.22 -3.96 32.22
C VAL A 359 22.65 -4.40 32.49
N ALA A 360 23.48 -3.43 32.88
CA ALA A 360 24.86 -3.67 33.21
C ALA A 360 24.90 -4.73 34.30
N ALA A 361 25.32 -5.94 33.93
CA ALA A 361 25.72 -6.93 34.91
C ALA A 361 26.84 -6.27 35.75
N PRO A 362 26.79 -6.33 37.09
CA PRO A 362 27.83 -5.74 37.91
C PRO A 362 29.16 -6.41 37.58
N ALA A 363 30.14 -5.58 37.26
CA ALA A 363 31.48 -6.00 36.86
C ALA A 363 32.10 -6.89 37.93
N LEU A 364 32.42 -8.14 37.58
CA LEU A 364 33.31 -8.97 38.37
C LEU A 364 34.74 -8.45 38.19
N THR A 365 35.38 -8.15 39.31
CA THR A 365 36.77 -7.72 39.44
C THR A 365 37.74 -8.71 38.78
N PRO A 366 38.84 -8.27 38.13
CA PRO A 366 39.80 -9.18 37.51
C PRO A 366 40.68 -9.86 38.55
N ALA A 367 40.77 -11.20 38.51
CA ALA A 367 41.80 -11.96 39.22
C ALA A 367 43.14 -11.91 38.46
N PRO A 368 44.30 -12.06 39.14
CA PRO A 368 45.62 -11.84 38.54
C PRO A 368 46.12 -13.03 37.70
N ALA A 369 47.07 -12.73 36.80
CA ALA A 369 47.67 -13.60 35.77
C ALA A 369 48.55 -14.77 36.31
N PRO A 370 48.88 -15.79 35.47
CA PRO A 370 49.29 -17.11 35.93
C PRO A 370 50.82 -17.30 36.07
N ALA A 371 51.24 -18.27 36.89
CA ALA A 371 52.58 -18.84 36.95
C ALA A 371 52.57 -20.33 36.53
N PRO A 372 53.70 -20.92 36.05
CA PRO A 372 53.71 -22.18 35.31
C PRO A 372 54.09 -23.39 36.22
N PRO A 373 54.26 -24.63 35.70
CA PRO A 373 53.23 -25.66 35.70
C PRO A 373 53.60 -26.90 36.54
N THR A 374 52.65 -27.50 37.28
CA THR A 374 52.90 -28.77 37.96
C THR A 374 51.68 -29.69 37.98
N ARG A 375 51.72 -30.67 37.07
CA ARG A 375 51.42 -32.11 37.23
C ARG A 375 50.29 -32.61 38.19
N VAL A 376 49.51 -33.52 37.59
CA VAL A 376 48.80 -34.74 38.06
C VAL A 376 47.41 -34.71 38.72
N ALA A 377 46.56 -35.54 38.09
CA ALA A 377 45.60 -36.51 38.65
C ALA A 377 44.20 -36.06 39.12
N SER A 378 43.21 -36.56 38.37
CA SER A 378 41.94 -37.20 38.75
C SER A 378 41.43 -37.06 40.19
N ALA A 379 40.16 -36.64 40.34
CA ALA A 379 39.08 -37.37 41.03
C ALA A 379 37.80 -36.52 41.13
N ALA A 380 36.64 -37.15 40.92
CA ALA A 380 35.35 -36.69 41.45
C ALA A 380 35.21 -37.17 42.93
N PRO A 381 34.06 -37.07 43.65
CA PRO A 381 32.84 -36.24 43.54
C PRO A 381 32.49 -35.61 44.93
N THR A 382 31.20 -35.35 45.23
CA THR A 382 30.54 -34.97 46.52
C THR A 382 30.39 -33.47 46.81
N ALA A 383 29.46 -32.98 47.61
CA ALA A 383 28.05 -33.27 47.93
C ALA A 383 27.53 -32.05 48.75
N GLN A 384 26.21 -31.81 48.71
CA GLN A 384 25.35 -31.18 49.74
C GLN A 384 25.65 -29.78 50.34
N SER A 385 24.62 -28.92 50.31
CA SER A 385 23.98 -28.24 51.46
C SER A 385 23.03 -27.15 50.89
N ASP A 386 21.71 -27.24 51.05
CA ASP A 386 20.81 -27.02 52.21
C ASP A 386 20.66 -25.57 52.70
N GLY A 387 19.40 -25.13 52.68
CA GLY A 387 18.82 -23.99 53.44
C GLY A 387 18.89 -22.63 52.73
N PHE A 388 17.90 -21.73 52.82
CA PHE A 388 16.81 -21.57 53.78
C PHE A 388 15.97 -20.33 53.35
N PHE A 389 14.67 -20.28 53.73
CA PHE A 389 13.69 -19.18 53.57
C PHE A 389 13.08 -19.01 52.16
N SER A 390 11.77 -18.93 51.92
CA SER A 390 10.59 -18.64 52.74
C SER A 390 9.35 -19.13 51.99
N ASN A 391 8.32 -19.60 52.69
CA ASN A 391 6.96 -19.23 52.28
C ASN A 391 5.95 -19.38 53.43
N LEU A 392 5.52 -18.21 53.89
CA LEU A 392 4.38 -17.95 54.75
C LEU A 392 3.20 -17.60 53.82
N ALA A 393 2.29 -18.54 53.58
CA ALA A 393 0.89 -18.26 53.21
C ALA A 393 0.06 -19.55 53.26
N ARG A 394 -0.42 -19.90 54.45
CA ARG A 394 -1.55 -20.83 54.67
C ARG A 394 -2.76 -20.03 55.14
N LYS A 395 -3.85 -20.11 54.38
CA LYS A 395 -5.29 -20.01 54.76
C LYS A 395 -6.02 -19.60 53.47
N ILE A 396 -6.92 -20.34 52.84
CA ILE A 396 -7.97 -21.33 53.18
C ILE A 396 -8.19 -22.07 51.82
N GLY A 397 -8.33 -23.38 51.64
CA GLY A 397 -8.90 -24.44 52.46
C GLY A 397 -10.30 -24.80 51.95
N LEU A 398 -10.41 -25.60 50.87
CA LEU A 398 -11.56 -26.42 50.38
C LEU A 398 -11.20 -26.80 48.91
N GLY A 399 -10.99 -28.04 48.47
CA GLY A 399 -11.53 -29.35 48.86
C GLY A 399 -12.18 -29.94 47.60
N GLY A 400 -11.55 -30.92 46.93
CA GLY A 400 -12.12 -31.55 45.74
C GLY A 400 -11.12 -32.43 44.97
N THR A 401 -11.21 -33.73 45.20
CA THR A 401 -10.40 -34.84 44.66
C THR A 401 -10.72 -35.15 43.19
N ALA A 402 -9.69 -35.43 42.38
CA ALA A 402 -9.71 -36.49 41.35
C ALA A 402 -8.29 -36.70 40.79
N ASP A 403 -7.82 -37.95 40.85
CA ASP A 403 -6.49 -38.42 40.50
C ASP A 403 -6.14 -38.26 39.01
N THR A 404 -4.96 -37.69 38.78
CA THR A 404 -4.14 -37.82 37.58
C THR A 404 -3.14 -38.96 37.77
N THR A 405 -3.02 -39.86 36.79
CA THR A 405 -1.75 -40.56 36.52
C THR A 405 -1.39 -40.40 35.05
N ALA A 406 -0.35 -39.60 34.81
CA ALA A 406 0.44 -39.55 33.58
C ALA A 406 1.83 -40.11 33.93
N ALA A 407 2.40 -40.93 33.05
CA ALA A 407 3.79 -41.39 33.14
C ALA A 407 4.46 -41.25 31.76
N THR A 408 5.64 -40.65 31.76
CA THR A 408 6.53 -40.37 30.61
C THR A 408 7.57 -41.53 30.43
N PRO A 409 8.26 -41.68 29.28
CA PRO A 409 9.02 -42.88 28.82
C PRO A 409 10.54 -42.79 29.19
N PRO A 410 11.50 -43.72 28.86
CA PRO A 410 11.96 -44.19 27.50
C PRO A 410 12.59 -45.64 27.53
N PRO A 411 13.57 -46.13 26.71
CA PRO A 411 14.18 -45.77 25.38
C PRO A 411 14.31 -46.97 24.36
N SER A 412 14.86 -46.70 23.15
CA SER A 412 15.19 -47.62 22.00
C SER A 412 16.17 -48.78 22.29
N PRO A 413 16.23 -49.85 21.44
CA PRO A 413 17.32 -49.95 20.43
C PRO A 413 17.06 -50.75 19.10
N ALA A 414 17.85 -50.38 18.07
CA ALA A 414 18.55 -51.15 16.99
C ALA A 414 17.87 -52.15 15.99
N LYS A 415 18.40 -52.12 14.75
CA LYS A 415 18.08 -52.88 13.50
C LYS A 415 18.58 -54.35 13.50
N PRO A 416 18.14 -55.23 12.54
CA PRO A 416 18.88 -55.44 11.27
C PRO A 416 18.04 -55.75 9.99
N LYS A 417 18.74 -55.72 8.83
CA LYS A 417 18.39 -56.00 7.39
C LYS A 417 18.52 -57.53 7.07
N PRO A 418 18.56 -58.06 5.81
CA PRO A 418 17.89 -57.82 4.50
C PRO A 418 17.41 -59.13 3.78
N GLU A 419 16.68 -59.03 2.65
CA GLU A 419 16.71 -59.88 1.39
C GLU A 419 15.39 -59.75 0.60
N ALA A 420 15.21 -60.06 -0.68
CA ALA A 420 15.91 -59.82 -1.96
C ALA A 420 15.02 -60.42 -3.10
N LYS A 421 15.26 -59.97 -4.36
CA LYS A 421 14.85 -60.48 -5.71
C LYS A 421 13.78 -59.63 -6.45
N ARG A 422 14.08 -58.92 -7.57
CA ARG A 422 14.64 -59.26 -8.92
C ARG A 422 13.51 -59.71 -9.87
N GLY A 423 13.32 -59.24 -11.11
CA GLY A 423 14.09 -58.40 -12.05
C GLY A 423 13.16 -57.68 -13.06
N GLU A 424 13.62 -56.64 -13.78
CA GLU A 424 14.19 -56.70 -15.17
C GLU A 424 13.04 -56.63 -16.22
N GLN A 425 12.98 -55.77 -17.25
CA GLN A 425 13.95 -54.98 -18.02
C GLN A 425 13.19 -53.95 -18.90
N ALA A 426 13.90 -52.90 -19.34
CA ALA A 426 13.47 -51.93 -20.37
C ALA A 426 13.53 -52.54 -21.79
N PRO A 427 13.21 -51.75 -22.85
CA PRO A 427 14.34 -51.25 -23.63
C PRO A 427 14.24 -49.79 -24.09
N ARG A 428 15.44 -49.24 -24.34
CA ARG A 428 15.74 -48.03 -25.13
C ARG A 428 15.91 -48.41 -26.61
N SER A 429 15.70 -47.43 -27.50
CA SER A 429 16.40 -47.22 -28.78
C SER A 429 16.15 -45.76 -29.18
N GLU A 430 17.11 -44.83 -29.07
CA GLU A 430 18.33 -44.62 -29.86
C GLU A 430 18.07 -44.10 -31.29
N ALA A 431 18.84 -43.08 -31.64
CA ALA A 431 18.65 -42.13 -32.74
C ALA A 431 19.12 -42.67 -34.10
N ALA A 432 18.56 -42.12 -35.18
CA ALA A 432 19.26 -42.00 -36.47
C ALA A 432 18.62 -40.91 -37.36
N ALA A 433 19.43 -39.92 -37.72
CA ALA A 433 19.28 -39.18 -38.99
C ALA A 433 19.94 -39.98 -40.13
N PRO A 434 19.66 -39.63 -41.39
CA PRO A 434 20.76 -39.46 -42.32
C PRO A 434 20.68 -38.16 -43.15
N LYS A 435 21.87 -37.80 -43.66
CA LYS A 435 22.25 -36.61 -44.43
C LYS A 435 21.84 -36.68 -45.90
N GLY A 436 21.69 -35.50 -46.51
CA GLY A 436 22.40 -35.14 -47.75
C GLY A 436 21.56 -34.95 -49.03
N ALA A 437 21.43 -33.71 -49.50
CA ALA A 437 22.08 -33.19 -50.71
C ALA A 437 21.53 -31.81 -51.10
N ALA A 438 22.41 -31.00 -51.68
CA ALA A 438 22.26 -29.59 -51.96
C ALA A 438 21.59 -29.29 -53.31
N SER A 439 20.96 -28.11 -53.41
CA SER A 439 21.06 -27.25 -54.61
C SER A 439 20.43 -25.86 -54.36
N LYS A 440 21.31 -24.84 -54.33
CA LYS A 440 21.04 -23.46 -54.79
C LYS A 440 21.00 -23.48 -56.34
N PRO A 441 20.33 -22.53 -57.05
CA PRO A 441 20.91 -21.18 -57.29
C PRO A 441 19.88 -20.01 -57.32
N ALA A 442 20.33 -18.82 -56.90
CA ALA A 442 20.43 -17.56 -57.69
C ALA A 442 19.08 -16.86 -57.96
N GLU A 443 18.80 -15.73 -57.32
CA GLU A 443 19.23 -14.36 -57.71
C GLU A 443 18.50 -13.86 -58.97
N THR A 444 17.55 -12.93 -58.78
CA THR A 444 17.35 -11.79 -59.69
C THR A 444 16.48 -10.70 -59.04
N LYS A 445 17.14 -9.55 -58.83
CA LYS A 445 16.57 -8.18 -58.82
C LYS A 445 15.89 -7.88 -60.18
N PRO A 446 14.95 -6.91 -60.30
CA PRO A 446 15.29 -5.48 -60.32
C PRO A 446 14.29 -4.56 -59.57
N ALA A 447 14.79 -3.55 -58.86
CA ALA A 447 14.85 -2.11 -59.24
C ALA A 447 13.48 -1.41 -59.17
N GLU A 448 13.26 -0.61 -58.12
CA GLU A 448 13.37 0.86 -58.15
C GLU A 448 12.43 1.54 -59.15
N THR A 449 11.35 2.13 -58.62
CA THR A 449 10.90 3.43 -59.12
C THR A 449 10.30 4.24 -57.97
N ARG A 450 10.96 5.38 -57.72
CA ARG A 450 10.47 6.50 -56.92
C ARG A 450 9.16 7.00 -57.52
N GLN A 451 8.19 7.33 -56.67
CA GLN A 451 7.34 8.50 -56.91
C GLN A 451 6.71 8.99 -55.61
N ALA A 452 7.04 10.24 -55.30
CA ALA A 452 6.43 11.05 -54.27
C ALA A 452 5.04 11.54 -54.73
N ALA A 453 4.08 11.55 -53.81
CA ALA A 453 2.85 12.33 -53.90
C ALA A 453 2.49 12.69 -52.44
N THR A 454 2.93 13.83 -51.93
CA THR A 454 2.32 15.16 -52.08
C THR A 454 0.88 15.22 -51.55
N ARG A 455 0.80 15.72 -50.32
CA ARG A 455 -0.37 16.30 -49.63
C ARG A 455 -1.26 17.12 -50.56
N PRO A 456 -2.59 17.04 -50.36
CA PRO A 456 -3.45 18.20 -50.57
C PRO A 456 -4.31 18.51 -49.33
N GLN A 457 -4.11 19.68 -48.74
CA GLN A 457 -5.21 20.53 -48.27
C GLN A 457 -5.38 21.64 -49.31
N PRO A 458 -6.60 22.13 -49.59
CA PRO A 458 -7.09 23.35 -48.90
C PRO A 458 -8.64 23.38 -48.74
N LYS A 459 -9.21 23.80 -47.61
CA LYS A 459 -9.63 25.19 -47.24
C LYS A 459 -11.15 25.26 -46.94
N PRO A 460 -11.65 26.34 -46.31
CA PRO A 460 -12.60 26.29 -45.22
C PRO A 460 -14.04 26.56 -45.65
N SER A 461 -14.99 25.99 -44.92
CA SER A 461 -16.38 26.43 -44.94
C SER A 461 -16.69 27.24 -43.70
N VAL A 462 -16.77 28.55 -43.92
CA VAL A 462 -17.43 29.55 -43.08
C VAL A 462 -18.93 29.26 -43.12
N SER A 463 -19.58 29.26 -41.98
CA SER A 463 -21.01 29.54 -41.90
C SER A 463 -21.25 30.35 -40.65
N ASP A 464 -21.60 31.60 -40.91
CA ASP A 464 -22.07 32.61 -39.98
C ASP A 464 -23.22 32.09 -39.13
N SER A 465 -23.17 32.37 -37.84
CA SER A 465 -24.34 32.70 -37.03
C SER A 465 -23.88 33.62 -35.91
N ALA A 466 -24.14 34.90 -36.14
CA ALA A 466 -23.90 36.02 -35.23
C ALA A 466 -24.84 35.94 -34.00
N PRO A 467 -24.59 36.78 -32.96
CA PRO A 467 -24.89 36.51 -31.57
C PRO A 467 -26.29 36.97 -31.16
N VAL A 468 -26.87 36.31 -30.16
CA VAL A 468 -28.04 36.83 -29.44
C VAL A 468 -27.56 37.70 -28.27
N ALA A 469 -28.12 38.90 -28.26
CA ALA A 469 -27.74 40.05 -27.45
C ALA A 469 -28.04 39.90 -25.95
N GLU A 470 -27.19 40.57 -25.18
CA GLU A 470 -27.30 40.91 -23.77
C GLU A 470 -27.91 42.32 -23.62
N ALA A 471 -28.84 42.51 -22.66
CA ALA A 471 -29.11 43.74 -21.86
C ALA A 471 -30.55 43.73 -21.26
N PRO A 472 -30.86 44.51 -20.20
CA PRO A 472 -30.03 45.03 -19.10
C PRO A 472 -30.61 44.77 -17.69
N ALA A 473 -29.82 45.06 -16.66
CA ALA A 473 -30.22 45.12 -15.25
C ALA A 473 -31.12 46.33 -14.91
N PRO A 474 -31.84 46.28 -13.77
CA PRO A 474 -32.08 47.47 -12.95
C PRO A 474 -31.28 47.41 -11.64
N LYS A 475 -30.74 48.56 -11.29
CA LYS A 475 -30.20 48.89 -9.96
C LYS A 475 -31.37 49.08 -9.01
N ASP A 476 -31.30 48.52 -7.81
CA ASP A 476 -31.69 49.24 -6.61
C ASP A 476 -31.03 48.66 -5.35
N THR A 477 -30.58 49.60 -4.54
CA THR A 477 -29.71 49.46 -3.38
C THR A 477 -30.56 49.33 -2.12
N LEU A 478 -30.47 48.24 -1.35
CA LEU A 478 -30.75 48.28 0.09
C LEU A 478 -29.86 47.27 0.85
N VAL A 479 -29.17 47.82 1.85
CA VAL A 479 -28.28 47.19 2.82
C VAL A 479 -29.10 46.55 3.93
N ALA A 480 -28.81 45.29 4.31
CA ALA A 480 -28.66 44.80 5.69
C ALA A 480 -28.91 43.28 5.78
N GLY A 481 -27.97 42.57 6.40
CA GLY A 481 -28.14 41.16 6.80
C GLY A 481 -26.96 40.29 6.37
N SER A 482 -25.83 40.43 7.05
CA SER A 482 -24.69 39.50 6.97
C SER A 482 -25.13 38.09 7.38
N GLN A 483 -25.49 37.27 6.40
CA GLN A 483 -25.47 35.82 6.52
C GLN A 483 -24.06 35.35 6.19
N PRO A 484 -23.48 34.36 6.90
CA PRO A 484 -22.19 33.82 6.52
C PRO A 484 -22.29 33.27 5.10
N ILE A 485 -21.39 33.70 4.22
CA ILE A 485 -21.22 33.13 2.88
C ILE A 485 -20.68 31.72 3.10
N VAL A 486 -21.57 30.76 3.27
CA VAL A 486 -21.21 29.35 3.15
C VAL A 486 -20.82 29.17 1.69
N GLN A 487 -19.52 28.94 1.45
CA GLN A 487 -19.01 28.65 0.12
C GLN A 487 -19.75 27.41 -0.42
N THR A 488 -20.70 27.61 -1.33
CA THR A 488 -21.47 26.55 -2.02
C THR A 488 -20.60 25.65 -2.93
N ASN A 489 -19.28 25.78 -2.82
CA ASN A 489 -18.26 25.05 -3.57
C ASN A 489 -17.32 24.25 -2.66
N SER A 490 -17.57 24.14 -1.35
CA SER A 490 -16.74 23.25 -0.52
C SER A 490 -16.95 21.80 -0.94
N PHE A 491 -15.88 21.00 -0.96
CA PHE A 491 -15.94 19.58 -1.29
C PHE A 491 -17.02 18.85 -0.48
N ASP A 492 -17.11 19.14 0.82
CA ASP A 492 -18.15 18.59 1.69
C ASP A 492 -19.54 19.03 1.26
N SER A 493 -19.78 20.30 0.89
CA SER A 493 -21.12 20.74 0.47
C SER A 493 -21.63 20.04 -0.79
N ARG A 494 -20.75 19.69 -1.74
CA ARG A 494 -21.13 19.02 -2.99
C ARG A 494 -21.37 17.53 -2.83
N PHE A 495 -20.66 16.88 -1.91
CA PHE A 495 -20.69 15.41 -1.78
C PHE A 495 -21.36 14.90 -0.48
N SER A 496 -21.67 15.77 0.48
CA SER A 496 -22.46 15.41 1.67
C SER A 496 -23.94 15.20 1.38
N ALA A 497 -24.44 15.71 0.23
CA ALA A 497 -25.84 15.57 -0.18
C ALA A 497 -26.17 14.20 -0.83
N ALA A 498 -25.19 13.31 -0.98
CA ALA A 498 -25.34 12.00 -1.64
C ALA A 498 -25.31 10.81 -0.66
N LYS A 499 -25.60 11.05 0.62
CA LYS A 499 -25.66 10.01 1.66
C LYS A 499 -27.06 9.47 1.89
#